data_AF-A0A9P9P3L7-F1
#
_entry.id   AF-A0A9P9P3L7-F1
#
_cell.length_a   1.000
_cell.length_b   1.000
_cell.length_c   1.000
_cell.angle_alpha   90.00
_cell.angle_beta   90.00
_cell.angle_gamma   90.00
#
_symmetry.space_group_name_H-M   'P 1'
#
loop_
_entity.id
_entity.type
_entity.pdbx_description
1 polymer ?
#
loop_
_entity_poly.entity_id
_entity_poly.type
_entity_poly.pdbx_seq_one_letter_code
_entity_poly.pdbx_strand_id
1 'polypeptide(L)'
;MAQRNSLRIQLLSVPDCPLVESARSALKNSLAQTHIDAIVQELVGDHSSPTILIDRFDVTGRPREPGNQASCRLDLPTEEQILVTLRG
;
A
#
# COMPACT_ATOMS: atom_id res chain seq x y z
N MET A 1 10.51 27.56 3.50
CA MET A 1 9.50 26.73 2.83
C MET A 1 9.77 25.29 3.24
N ALA A 2 9.08 24.78 4.26
CA ALA A 2 9.32 23.42 4.75
C ALA A 2 8.90 22.45 3.65
N GLN A 3 9.88 21.73 3.11
CA GLN A 3 9.70 20.46 2.43
C GLN A 3 8.76 19.59 3.27
N ARG A 4 7.44 19.65 3.00
CA ARG A 4 6.51 18.61 3.41
C ARG A 4 7.02 17.37 2.70
N ASN A 5 7.76 16.55 3.42
CA ASN A 5 8.28 15.29 2.91
C ASN A 5 7.09 14.35 2.82
N SER A 6 6.26 14.54 1.78
CA SER A 6 5.04 13.77 1.63
C SER A 6 5.40 12.30 1.47
N LEU A 7 4.83 11.42 2.29
CA LEU A 7 5.13 10.00 2.20
C LEU A 7 4.67 9.46 0.84
N ARG A 8 5.56 8.76 0.12
CA ARG A 8 5.20 8.18 -1.17
C ARG A 8 4.59 6.81 -0.96
N ILE A 9 3.33 6.67 -1.30
CA ILE A 9 2.58 5.42 -1.14
C ILE A 9 2.24 4.89 -2.52
N GLN A 10 2.54 3.62 -2.79
CA GLN A 10 2.21 2.96 -4.05
C GLN A 10 1.32 1.76 -3.75
N LEU A 11 0.11 1.77 -4.28
CA LEU A 11 -0.81 0.65 -4.24
C LEU A 11 -0.64 -0.13 -5.55
N LEU A 12 0.02 -1.27 -5.47
CA LEU A 12 0.17 -2.19 -6.60
C LEU A 12 -0.97 -3.19 -6.57
N SER A 13 -1.65 -3.31 -7.70
CA SER A 13 -2.81 -4.19 -7.84
C SER A 13 -2.85 -4.88 -9.20
N VAL A 14 -3.58 -5.99 -9.29
CA VAL A 14 -3.90 -6.65 -10.57
C VAL A 14 -5.27 -6.20 -11.06
N PRO A 15 -5.48 -6.14 -12.39
CA PRO A 15 -6.83 -6.04 -12.91
C PRO A 15 -7.63 -7.26 -12.41
N ASP A 16 -8.88 -7.04 -11.99
CA ASP A 16 -9.81 -8.09 -11.50
C ASP A 16 -9.70 -8.49 -10.00
N CYS A 17 -8.92 -7.79 -9.17
CA CYS A 17 -8.87 -8.09 -7.73
C CYS A 17 -9.81 -7.19 -6.90
N PRO A 18 -10.93 -7.70 -6.34
CA PRO A 18 -11.88 -6.89 -5.56
C PRO A 18 -11.31 -6.45 -4.20
N LEU A 19 -10.26 -7.11 -3.74
CA LEU A 19 -9.61 -6.83 -2.45
C LEU A 19 -8.81 -5.52 -2.46
N VAL A 20 -8.54 -4.97 -3.64
CA VAL A 20 -7.81 -3.70 -3.82
C VAL A 20 -8.58 -2.53 -3.21
N GLU A 21 -9.91 -2.51 -3.34
CA GLU A 21 -10.75 -1.44 -2.79
C GLU A 21 -10.75 -1.45 -1.27
N SER A 22 -10.75 -2.63 -0.66
CA SER A 22 -10.63 -2.80 0.79
C SER A 22 -9.28 -2.30 1.29
N ALA A 23 -8.18 -2.69 0.62
CA ALA A 23 -6.84 -2.20 0.94
C ALA A 23 -6.72 -0.68 0.79
N ARG A 24 -7.31 -0.11 -0.27
CA ARG A 24 -7.34 1.34 -0.51
C ARG A 24 -8.14 2.08 0.56
N SER A 25 -9.26 1.53 1.00
CA SER A 25 -10.08 2.11 2.06
C SER A 25 -9.37 2.11 3.40
N ALA A 26 -8.74 0.98 3.77
CA ALA A 26 -7.89 0.87 4.95
C ALA A 26 -6.76 1.92 4.93
N LEU A 27 -6.06 2.03 3.79
CA LEU A 27 -5.00 3.01 3.59
C LEU A 27 -5.49 4.46 3.79
N LYS A 28 -6.63 4.80 3.18
CA LYS A 28 -7.21 6.14 3.29
C LYS A 28 -7.63 6.45 4.71
N ASN A 29 -8.18 5.48 5.44
CA ASN A 29 -8.55 5.64 6.85
C ASN A 29 -7.31 5.84 7.73
N SER A 30 -6.26 5.04 7.55
CA SER A 30 -5.00 5.19 8.28
C SER A 30 -4.35 6.55 8.03
N LEU A 31 -4.35 7.04 6.79
CA LEU A 31 -3.84 8.38 6.43
C LEU A 31 -4.66 9.51 7.06
N ALA A 32 -5.99 9.40 7.04
CA ALA A 32 -6.87 10.36 7.69
C ALA A 32 -6.61 10.43 9.21
N GLN A 33 -6.32 9.29 9.85
CA GLN A 33 -6.00 9.22 11.28
C GLN A 33 -4.61 9.78 11.63
N THR A 34 -3.64 9.66 10.73
CA THR A 34 -2.26 10.12 11.00
C THR A 34 -2.00 11.57 10.60
N HIS A 35 -2.90 12.22 9.86
CA HIS A 35 -2.72 13.60 9.37
C HIS A 35 -1.40 13.79 8.58
N ILE A 36 -0.87 12.70 8.00
CA ILE A 36 0.35 12.71 7.20
C ILE A 36 -0.02 13.10 5.77
N ASP A 37 0.72 14.05 5.21
CA ASP A 37 0.66 14.37 3.80
C ASP A 37 1.31 13.21 3.03
N ALA A 38 0.53 12.42 2.29
CA ALA A 38 1.03 11.28 1.55
C ALA A 38 0.49 11.27 0.12
N ILE A 39 1.33 10.87 -0.83
CA ILE A 39 0.99 10.76 -2.24
C ILE A 39 0.70 9.29 -2.53
N VAL A 40 -0.57 8.96 -2.77
CA VAL A 40 -0.99 7.60 -3.16
C VAL A 40 -0.95 7.47 -4.68
N GLN A 41 -0.11 6.58 -5.18
CA GLN A 41 -0.03 6.19 -6.59
C GLN A 41 -0.58 4.78 -6.76
N GLU A 42 -1.58 4.62 -7.62
CA GLU A 42 -2.15 3.31 -7.94
C GLU A 42 -1.47 2.76 -9.20
N LEU A 43 -0.80 1.61 -9.08
CA LEU A 43 -0.11 0.95 -10.18
C LEU A 43 -0.78 -0.41 -10.41
N VAL A 44 -1.47 -0.53 -11.54
CA VAL A 44 -2.06 -1.81 -11.95
C VAL A 44 -1.06 -2.55 -12.83
N GLY A 45 -0.73 -3.79 -12.50
CA GLY A 45 0.26 -4.58 -13.24
C GLY A 45 0.26 -6.07 -12.89
N ASP A 46 1.18 -6.82 -13.52
CA ASP A 46 1.33 -8.27 -13.33
C ASP A 46 2.16 -8.57 -12.07
N HIS A 47 1.61 -8.18 -10.93
CA HIS A 47 2.26 -8.29 -9.62
C HIS A 47 1.36 -9.02 -8.64
N SER A 48 1.93 -9.46 -7.53
CA SER A 48 1.11 -9.89 -6.40
C SER A 48 0.25 -8.72 -5.95
N SER A 49 -1.04 -8.96 -5.80
CA SER A 49 -2.01 -7.94 -5.45
C SER A 49 -2.80 -8.41 -4.25
N PRO A 50 -3.15 -7.56 -3.28
CA PRO A 50 -2.77 -6.16 -3.14
C PRO A 50 -1.39 -6.01 -2.47
N THR A 51 -0.54 -5.13 -2.99
CA THR A 51 0.74 -4.76 -2.36
C THR A 51 0.74 -3.25 -2.10
N ILE A 52 0.96 -2.85 -0.86
CA ILE A 52 1.09 -1.44 -0.47
C ILE A 52 2.55 -1.17 -0.14
N LEU A 53 3.19 -0.30 -0.91
CA LEU A 53 4.52 0.20 -0.62
C LEU A 53 4.42 1.60 -0.02
N ILE A 54 4.95 1.79 1.17
CA ILE A 54 5.11 3.10 1.82
C ILE A 54 6.59 3.43 1.82
N ASP A 55 7.00 4.50 1.14
CA ASP A 55 8.42 4.86 0.95
C ASP A 55 9.30 3.70 0.41
N ARG A 56 8.74 2.90 -0.52
CA ARG A 56 9.35 1.66 -1.04
C ARG A 56 9.43 0.50 -0.02
N PHE A 57 8.91 0.67 1.19
CA PHE A 57 8.77 -0.39 2.18
C PHE A 57 7.43 -1.10 2.02
N ASP A 58 7.46 -2.42 1.93
CA ASP A 58 6.23 -3.22 1.87
C ASP A 58 5.55 -3.28 3.24
N VAL A 59 4.30 -2.85 3.29
CA VAL A 59 3.52 -2.83 4.53
C VAL A 59 3.21 -4.23 5.03
N THR A 60 3.08 -5.22 4.13
CA THR A 60 2.82 -6.62 4.51
C THR A 60 4.05 -7.33 5.08
N GLY A 61 5.18 -6.63 5.18
CA GLY A 61 6.44 -7.16 5.71
C GLY A 61 7.02 -8.29 4.86
N ARG A 62 6.53 -8.46 3.62
CA ARG A 62 7.00 -9.51 2.71
C ARG A 62 7.94 -8.92 1.66
N PRO A 63 9.09 -9.54 1.40
CA PRO A 63 9.91 -9.14 0.27
C PRO A 63 9.09 -9.31 -1.01
N ARG A 64 9.17 -8.30 -1.88
CA ARG A 64 8.66 -8.40 -3.24
C ARG A 64 9.49 -9.45 -3.96
N GLU A 65 8.99 -10.68 -4.02
CA GLU A 65 9.64 -11.73 -4.80
C GLU A 65 9.47 -11.41 -6.29
N PRO A 66 10.56 -11.15 -7.04
CA PRO A 66 10.49 -10.93 -8.47
C PRO A 66 10.12 -12.24 -9.16
N GLY A 67 8.84 -12.39 -9.51
CA GLY A 67 8.33 -13.59 -10.20
C GLY A 67 7.01 -14.14 -9.64
N ASN A 68 6.45 -13.54 -8.58
CA ASN A 68 5.11 -13.91 -8.16
C ASN A 68 4.08 -13.36 -9.16
N GLN A 69 3.46 -14.27 -9.92
CA GLN A 69 2.48 -13.98 -10.98
C GLN A 69 1.34 -13.08 -10.48
N ALA A 70 0.67 -12.37 -11.39
CA ALA A 70 -0.60 -11.69 -11.12
C ALA A 70 -1.57 -12.61 -10.35
N SER A 71 -1.66 -12.41 -9.05
CA SER A 71 -2.51 -13.22 -8.17
C SER A 71 -3.08 -12.33 -7.09
N CYS A 72 -4.40 -12.35 -6.98
CA CYS A 72 -5.14 -11.69 -5.93
C CYS A 72 -4.95 -12.48 -4.62
N ARG A 73 -3.92 -12.12 -3.85
CA ARG A 73 -3.74 -12.58 -2.48
C ARG A 73 -4.92 -12.10 -1.63
N LEU A 74 -5.48 -13.04 -0.86
CA LEU A 74 -6.43 -12.75 0.20
C LEU A 74 -5.79 -12.11 1.45
N ASP A 75 -4.46 -12.12 1.51
CA ASP A 75 -3.66 -11.53 2.58
C ASP A 75 -3.60 -10.01 2.38
N LEU A 76 -4.63 -9.32 2.85
CA LEU A 76 -4.71 -7.86 2.77
C LEU A 76 -3.82 -7.21 3.84
N PRO A 77 -3.11 -6.11 3.51
CA PRO A 77 -2.49 -5.28 4.53
C PRO A 77 -3.56 -4.73 5.47
N THR A 78 -3.37 -4.93 6.77
CA THR A 78 -4.27 -4.39 7.80
C THR A 78 -3.94 -2.93 8.11
N GLU A 79 -4.94 -2.18 8.58
CA GLU A 79 -4.79 -0.79 9.00
C GLU A 79 -3.67 -0.62 10.04
N GLU A 80 -3.51 -1.59 10.94
CA GLU A 80 -2.44 -1.61 11.94
C GLU A 80 -1.05 -1.67 11.30
N GLN A 81 -0.84 -2.53 10.29
CA GLN A 81 0.44 -2.60 9.57
C GLN A 81 0.72 -1.28 8.86
N ILE A 82 -0.29 -0.71 8.20
CA ILE A 82 -0.18 0.60 7.52
C ILE A 82 0.20 1.69 8.53
N LEU A 83 -0.46 1.73 9.69
CA LEU A 83 -0.19 2.70 10.75
C LEU A 83 1.19 2.52 11.37
N VAL A 84 1.64 1.28 11.60
CA VAL A 84 2.98 0.99 12.11
C VAL A 84 4.04 1.47 11.12
N THR A 85 3.87 1.20 9.82
CA THR A 85 4.80 1.68 8.79
C THR A 85 4.76 3.20 8.63
N LEU A 86 3.60 3.84 8.76
CA LEU A 86 3.45 5.31 8.73
C LEU A 86 4.07 6.00 9.96
N ARG A 87 4.06 5.33 11.11
CA ARG A 87 4.63 5.83 12.38
C ARG A 87 6.10 5.43 12.58
N GLY A 88 6.67 4.66 11.65
CA GLY A 88 8.01 4.08 11.72
C GLY A 88 9.10 5.06 12.12
#